data_AF-A0A6I2WSG7-F1
#
_entry.id   AF-A0A6I2WSG7-F1
#
_cell.length_a   1.000
_cell.length_b   1.000
_cell.length_c   1.000
_cell.angle_alpha   90.00
_cell.angle_beta   90.00
_cell.angle_gamma   90.00
#
_symmetry.space_group_name_H-M   'P 1'
#
loop_
_entity.id
_entity.type
_entity.pdbx_description
1 polymer ?
#
loop_
_entity_poly.entity_id
_entity_poly.type
_entity_poly.pdbx_seq_one_letter_code
_entity_poly.pdbx_strand_id
1 'polypeptide(L)'
;MNKKVVCLGGGHGLAATLGAIRCLTNEVTAVVTVADNGGSSGRLRAEFNSLPPGDLRMALAALCADDDWGRSWAQILQYRFTSEGVLNNHAIGNLILAALWDRDGDPVDGLDKVGQLLKTVGRVLPMALEPLDIQATFSDGLASR
;
A
#
# COMPACT_ATOMS: atom_id res chain seq x y z
N MET A 1 -25.72 -11.78 9.55
CA MET A 1 -24.70 -10.94 10.21
C MET A 1 -23.50 -10.89 9.27
N ASN A 2 -23.06 -9.71 8.87
CA ASN A 2 -21.90 -9.58 8.00
C ASN A 2 -20.62 -9.80 8.84
N LYS A 3 -19.74 -10.71 8.44
CA LYS A 3 -18.56 -11.08 9.24
C LYS A 3 -17.48 -10.02 9.09
N LYS A 4 -16.96 -9.49 10.20
CA LYS A 4 -15.80 -8.60 10.19
C LYS A 4 -14.52 -9.42 10.01
N VAL A 5 -13.68 -9.04 9.06
CA VAL A 5 -12.45 -9.75 8.73
C VAL A 5 -11.26 -8.80 8.75
N VAL A 6 -10.19 -9.19 9.43
CA VAL A 6 -8.92 -8.45 9.43
C VAL A 6 -7.88 -9.30 8.70
N CYS A 7 -7.22 -8.71 7.71
CA CYS A 7 -6.14 -9.33 6.95
C CYS A 7 -4.82 -8.63 7.26
N LEU A 8 -3.84 -9.38 7.76
CA LEU A 8 -2.51 -8.89 8.13
C LEU A 8 -1.49 -9.35 7.10
N GLY A 9 -0.62 -8.47 6.61
CA GLY A 9 0.47 -8.88 5.72
C GLY A 9 1.05 -7.76 4.86
N GLY A 10 1.53 -8.13 3.68
CA GLY A 10 2.11 -7.24 2.68
C GLY A 10 2.16 -7.86 1.30
N GLY A 11 2.63 -7.09 0.33
CA GLY A 11 2.88 -7.50 -1.04
C GLY A 11 1.72 -8.21 -1.75
N HIS A 12 2.10 -9.08 -2.69
CA HIS A 12 1.17 -9.79 -3.59
C HIS A 12 0.29 -10.81 -2.86
N GLY A 13 0.81 -11.44 -1.80
CA GLY A 13 0.05 -12.42 -1.01
C GLY A 13 -1.17 -11.78 -0.35
N LEU A 14 -0.96 -10.65 0.35
CA LEU A 14 -2.08 -9.92 0.94
C LEU A 14 -3.03 -9.39 -0.14
N ALA A 15 -2.52 -8.83 -1.25
CA ALA A 15 -3.37 -8.34 -2.33
C ALA A 15 -4.29 -9.42 -2.91
N ALA A 16 -3.78 -10.63 -3.13
CA ALA A 16 -4.59 -11.77 -3.59
C ALA A 16 -5.66 -12.17 -2.55
N THR A 17 -5.29 -12.22 -1.27
CA THR A 17 -6.25 -12.49 -0.18
C THR A 17 -7.35 -11.43 -0.11
N LEU A 18 -7.00 -10.15 -0.25
CA LEU A 18 -7.95 -9.04 -0.25
C LEU A 18 -8.91 -9.10 -1.45
N GLY A 19 -8.40 -9.45 -2.64
CA GLY A 19 -9.21 -9.66 -3.83
C GLY A 19 -10.23 -10.79 -3.68
N ALA A 20 -9.90 -11.84 -2.94
CA ALA A 20 -10.82 -12.95 -2.66
C ALA A 20 -11.82 -12.62 -1.54
N ILE A 21 -11.36 -12.03 -0.43
CA ILE A 21 -12.19 -11.82 0.76
C ILE A 21 -13.28 -10.76 0.53
N ARG A 22 -13.03 -9.75 -0.32
CA ARG A 22 -14.02 -8.72 -0.66
C ARG A 22 -15.28 -9.27 -1.33
N CYS A 23 -15.22 -10.48 -1.89
CA CYS A 23 -16.36 -11.20 -2.46
C CYS A 23 -17.24 -11.86 -1.38
N LEU A 24 -16.74 -12.01 -0.15
CA LEU A 24 -17.44 -12.66 0.96
C LEU A 24 -18.00 -11.66 1.98
N THR A 25 -17.36 -10.51 2.14
CA THR A 25 -17.82 -9.44 3.02
C THR A 25 -17.26 -8.09 2.58
N ASN A 26 -17.98 -7.01 2.89
CA ASN A 26 -17.50 -5.63 2.77
C ASN A 26 -16.90 -5.08 4.08
N GLU A 27 -16.95 -5.84 5.17
CA GLU A 27 -16.39 -5.47 6.48
C GLU A 27 -14.94 -5.96 6.62
N VAL A 28 -14.09 -5.56 5.67
CA VAL A 28 -12.67 -5.97 5.59
C VAL A 28 -11.77 -4.84 6.09
N THR A 29 -10.80 -5.16 6.92
CA THR A 29 -9.69 -4.26 7.27
C THR A 29 -8.37 -4.91 6.90
N ALA A 30 -7.61 -4.29 6.00
CA ALA A 30 -6.24 -4.68 5.70
C ALA A 30 -5.29 -3.91 6.63
N VAL A 31 -4.44 -4.62 7.38
CA VAL A 31 -3.35 -4.03 8.16
C VAL A 31 -2.04 -4.43 7.48
N VAL A 32 -1.36 -3.43 6.93
CA VAL A 32 -0.32 -3.61 5.93
C VAL A 32 1.05 -3.25 6.49
N THR A 33 2.03 -4.12 6.27
CA THR A 33 3.43 -3.83 6.62
C THR A 33 3.96 -2.56 5.98
N VAL A 34 4.80 -1.84 6.71
CA VAL A 34 5.42 -0.57 6.33
C VAL A 34 6.95 -0.64 6.46
N ALA A 35 7.50 -1.83 6.23
CA ALA A 35 8.93 -2.09 6.35
C ALA A 35 9.65 -2.34 5.02
N ASP A 36 8.95 -2.20 3.89
CA ASP A 36 9.57 -2.26 2.56
C ASP A 36 10.59 -1.11 2.39
N ASN A 37 11.75 -1.42 1.80
CA ASN A 37 12.81 -0.47 1.49
C ASN A 37 13.27 -0.57 0.01
N GLY A 38 12.54 -1.29 -0.84
CA GLY A 38 12.90 -1.53 -2.23
C GLY A 38 12.26 -0.58 -3.26
N GLY A 39 12.94 -0.40 -4.39
CA GLY A 39 12.39 0.22 -5.61
C GLY A 39 11.80 1.62 -5.42
N SER A 40 10.62 1.86 -6.02
CA SER A 40 9.89 3.14 -5.93
C SER A 40 9.52 3.51 -4.48
N SER A 41 9.19 2.52 -3.64
CA SER A 41 8.84 2.76 -2.23
C SER A 41 10.06 3.22 -1.43
N GLY A 42 11.17 2.50 -1.58
CA GLY A 42 12.43 2.83 -0.90
C GLY A 42 12.96 4.21 -1.24
N ARG A 43 12.90 4.62 -2.52
CA ARG A 43 13.32 5.96 -2.95
C ARG A 43 12.50 7.07 -2.28
N LEU A 44 11.17 6.95 -2.26
CA LEU A 44 10.30 7.96 -1.63
C LEU A 44 10.44 7.98 -0.11
N ARG A 45 10.61 6.82 0.51
CA ARG A 45 10.91 6.72 1.94
C ARG A 45 12.21 7.44 2.30
N ALA A 46 13.27 7.24 1.51
CA ALA A 46 14.56 7.89 1.73
C ALA A 46 14.51 9.42 1.48
N GLU A 47 13.71 9.86 0.51
CA GLU A 47 13.60 11.28 0.15
C GLU A 47 12.72 12.08 1.12
N PHE A 48 11.58 11.52 1.55
CA PHE A 48 10.56 12.24 2.33
C PHE A 48 10.48 11.78 3.80
N ASN A 49 11.31 10.83 4.24
CA ASN A 49 11.21 10.19 5.56
C ASN A 49 9.78 9.69 5.86
N SER A 50 9.11 9.15 4.84
CA SER A 50 7.71 8.73 4.87
C SER A 50 7.56 7.21 4.98
N LEU A 51 6.35 6.71 5.23
CA LEU A 51 6.06 5.28 5.13
C LEU A 51 6.34 4.78 3.71
N PRO A 52 6.81 3.54 3.51
CA PRO A 52 6.93 2.98 2.18
C PRO A 52 5.52 2.71 1.58
N PRO A 53 5.14 3.38 0.47
CA PRO A 53 3.75 3.33 -0.02
C PRO A 53 3.38 2.06 -0.80
N GLY A 54 4.35 1.22 -1.19
CA GLY A 54 4.15 0.16 -2.18
C GLY A 54 3.07 -0.86 -1.81
N ASP A 55 3.20 -1.48 -0.65
CA ASP A 55 2.27 -2.51 -0.19
C ASP A 55 0.89 -1.93 0.16
N LEU A 56 0.86 -0.73 0.74
CA LEU A 56 -0.37 0.02 1.02
C LEU A 56 -1.15 0.32 -0.26
N ARG A 57 -0.46 0.80 -1.30
CA ARG A 57 -1.02 1.00 -2.64
C ARG A 57 -1.56 -0.30 -3.24
N MET A 58 -0.87 -1.42 -3.06
CA MET A 58 -1.34 -2.72 -3.53
C MET A 58 -2.61 -3.16 -2.82
N ALA A 59 -2.69 -2.98 -1.49
CA ALA A 59 -3.89 -3.28 -0.72
C ALA A 59 -5.09 -2.41 -1.14
N LEU A 60 -4.86 -1.10 -1.35
CA LEU A 60 -5.88 -0.17 -1.85
C LEU A 60 -6.43 -0.60 -3.22
N ALA A 61 -5.54 -0.94 -4.16
CA ALA A 61 -5.95 -1.42 -5.48
C ALA A 61 -6.72 -2.76 -5.41
N ALA A 62 -6.32 -3.66 -4.51
CA ALA A 62 -7.00 -4.95 -4.32
C ALA A 62 -8.42 -4.80 -3.73
N LEU A 63 -8.64 -3.80 -2.87
CA LEU A 63 -9.94 -3.50 -2.28
C LEU A 63 -10.81 -2.55 -3.11
N CYS A 64 -10.31 -2.05 -4.25
CA CYS A 64 -11.03 -1.12 -5.10
C CYS A 64 -12.39 -1.66 -5.57
N ALA A 65 -13.41 -0.80 -5.69
CA ALA A 65 -14.72 -1.20 -6.21
C ALA A 65 -14.62 -1.87 -7.59
N ASP A 66 -15.53 -2.82 -7.84
CA ASP A 66 -15.63 -3.54 -9.11
C ASP A 66 -16.58 -2.82 -10.11
N ASP A 67 -16.60 -1.48 -10.07
CA ASP A 67 -17.20 -0.63 -11.10
C ASP A 67 -16.12 -0.10 -12.06
N ASP A 68 -16.53 0.48 -13.19
CA ASP A 68 -15.57 0.96 -14.21
C ASP A 68 -14.65 2.06 -13.68
N TRP A 69 -15.18 2.90 -12.77
CA TRP A 69 -14.40 3.95 -12.10
C TRP A 69 -13.28 3.35 -11.25
N GLY A 70 -13.64 2.42 -10.37
CA GLY A 70 -12.71 1.73 -9.49
C GLY A 70 -11.65 0.97 -10.29
N ARG A 71 -12.06 0.12 -11.24
CA ARG A 71 -11.11 -0.63 -12.08
C ARG A 71 -10.13 0.29 -12.82
N SER A 72 -10.61 1.40 -13.39
CA SER A 72 -9.76 2.39 -14.06
C SER A 72 -8.75 3.02 -13.10
N TRP A 73 -9.19 3.51 -11.94
CA TRP A 73 -8.29 4.12 -10.97
C TRP A 73 -7.33 3.13 -10.30
N ALA A 74 -7.74 1.87 -10.10
CA ALA A 74 -6.85 0.83 -9.64
C ALA A 74 -5.73 0.58 -10.65
N GLN A 75 -6.03 0.53 -11.95
CA GLN A 75 -5.03 0.44 -13.01
C GLN A 75 -4.09 1.66 -13.01
N ILE A 76 -4.63 2.87 -12.85
CA ILE A 76 -3.82 4.08 -12.71
C ILE A 76 -2.90 3.99 -11.50
N LEU A 77 -3.41 3.70 -10.29
CA LEU A 77 -2.54 3.53 -9.11
C LEU A 77 -1.46 2.47 -9.32
N GLN A 78 -1.77 1.42 -10.08
CA GLN A 78 -0.80 0.38 -10.40
C GLN A 78 0.21 0.77 -11.49
N TYR A 79 -0.10 1.77 -12.32
CA TYR A 79 0.75 2.22 -13.42
C TYR A 79 2.13 2.66 -12.94
N ARG A 80 3.15 2.19 -13.64
CA ARG A 80 4.55 2.56 -13.46
C ARG A 80 5.01 3.34 -14.67
N PHE A 81 5.63 4.48 -14.43
CA PHE A 81 6.23 5.27 -15.50
C PHE A 81 7.35 4.48 -16.18
N THR A 82 7.40 4.59 -17.50
CA THR A 82 8.53 4.10 -18.32
C THR A 82 9.19 5.33 -18.92
N SER A 83 10.42 5.63 -18.49
CA SER A 83 11.20 6.76 -19.01
C SER A 83 12.69 6.55 -18.75
N GLU A 84 13.53 7.46 -19.26
CA GLU A 84 14.96 7.48 -18.93
C GLU A 84 15.29 8.44 -17.75
N GLY A 85 14.28 9.12 -17.19
CA GLY A 85 14.45 10.14 -16.16
C GLY A 85 14.21 9.65 -14.72
N VAL A 86 14.24 10.60 -13.77
CA VAL A 86 14.09 10.35 -12.32
C VAL A 86 12.77 9.68 -11.94
N LEU A 87 11.71 9.92 -12.72
CA LEU A 87 10.40 9.31 -12.51
C LEU A 87 10.33 7.85 -12.98
N ASN A 88 11.36 7.32 -13.64
CA ASN A 88 11.34 5.97 -14.17
C ASN A 88 11.03 4.94 -13.07
N ASN A 89 10.11 4.04 -13.39
CA ASN A 89 9.64 2.96 -12.53
C ASN A 89 8.97 3.42 -11.21
N HIS A 90 8.70 4.72 -11.03
CA HIS A 90 7.78 5.15 -9.97
C HIS A 90 6.36 4.69 -10.32
N ALA A 91 5.69 4.11 -9.33
CA ALA A 91 4.26 3.91 -9.42
C ALA A 91 3.57 5.25 -9.12
N ILE A 92 2.65 5.71 -9.98
CA ILE A 92 1.91 6.96 -9.73
C ILE A 92 1.15 6.91 -8.40
N GLY A 93 0.63 5.75 -8.01
CA GLY A 93 0.00 5.58 -6.70
C GLY A 93 0.94 5.80 -5.52
N ASN A 94 2.23 5.49 -5.67
CA ASN A 94 3.21 5.82 -4.62
C ASN A 94 3.38 7.34 -4.50
N LEU A 95 3.41 8.06 -5.63
CA LEU A 95 3.57 9.53 -5.65
C LEU A 95 2.33 10.23 -5.07
N ILE A 96 1.12 9.72 -5.35
CA ILE A 96 -0.12 10.24 -4.77
C ILE A 96 -0.10 10.09 -3.25
N LEU A 97 0.26 8.91 -2.73
CA LEU A 97 0.36 8.67 -1.29
C LEU A 97 1.44 9.56 -0.66
N ALA A 98 2.63 9.62 -1.26
CA ALA A 98 3.70 10.49 -0.79
C ALA A 98 3.26 11.96 -0.73
N ALA A 99 2.57 12.46 -1.77
CA ALA A 99 2.07 13.84 -1.79
C ALA A 99 1.00 14.11 -0.72
N LEU A 100 0.12 13.14 -0.43
CA LEU A 100 -0.87 13.28 0.64
C LEU A 100 -0.20 13.33 2.01
N TRP A 101 0.80 12.50 2.26
CA TRP A 101 1.51 12.47 3.53
C TRP A 101 2.43 13.68 3.72
N ASP A 102 3.10 14.12 2.67
CA ASP A 102 3.91 15.35 2.69
C ASP A 102 3.06 16.59 2.98
N ARG A 103 1.86 16.67 2.38
CA ARG A 103 0.96 17.82 2.56
C ARG A 103 0.22 17.80 3.90
N ASP A 104 -0.34 16.65 4.28
CA ASP A 104 -1.33 16.55 5.37
C ASP A 104 -0.76 15.88 6.65
N GLY A 105 0.38 15.21 6.57
CA GLY A 105 1.10 14.63 7.72
C GLY A 105 0.53 13.34 8.31
N ASP A 106 -0.77 13.05 8.14
CA ASP A 106 -1.40 11.85 8.69
C ASP A 106 -1.44 10.69 7.66
N PRO A 107 -0.73 9.57 7.94
CA PRO A 107 -0.70 8.44 7.02
C PRO A 107 -2.06 7.77 6.79
N VAL A 108 -2.87 7.67 7.84
CA VAL A 108 -4.17 7.02 7.83
C VAL A 108 -5.17 7.83 7.04
N ASP A 109 -5.21 9.15 7.26
CA ASP A 109 -6.08 10.05 6.48
C ASP A 109 -5.71 10.02 4.99
N GLY A 110 -4.41 9.97 4.67
CA GLY A 110 -3.96 9.82 3.28
C GLY A 110 -4.49 8.54 2.63
N LEU A 111 -4.45 7.41 3.34
CA LEU A 111 -5.00 6.14 2.87
C LEU A 111 -6.51 6.18 2.72
N ASP A 112 -7.22 6.78 3.68
CA ASP A 112 -8.68 6.92 3.63
C ASP A 112 -9.12 7.81 2.45
N LYS A 113 -8.38 8.89 2.13
CA LYS A 113 -8.63 9.74 0.94
C LYS A 113 -8.47 8.96 -0.36
N VAL A 114 -7.41 8.15 -0.50
CA VAL A 114 -7.24 7.29 -1.67
C VAL A 114 -8.30 6.18 -1.71
N GLY A 115 -8.67 5.63 -0.55
CA GLY A 115 -9.77 4.67 -0.42
C GLY A 115 -11.09 5.22 -0.94
N GLN A 116 -11.41 6.48 -0.59
CA GLN A 116 -12.59 7.18 -1.11
C GLN A 116 -12.52 7.38 -2.63
N LEU A 117 -11.37 7.79 -3.17
CA LEU A 117 -11.17 7.95 -4.62
C LEU A 117 -11.46 6.65 -5.38
N LEU A 118 -11.01 5.52 -4.83
CA LEU A 118 -11.19 4.18 -5.40
C LEU A 118 -12.53 3.53 -5.06
N LYS A 119 -13.33 4.15 -4.18
CA LYS A 119 -14.51 3.53 -3.56
C LYS A 119 -14.20 2.14 -2.97
N THR A 120 -13.10 2.03 -2.20
CA THR A 120 -12.67 0.73 -1.67
C THR A 120 -13.75 0.04 -0.83
N VAL A 121 -13.83 -1.27 -0.99
CA VAL A 121 -14.60 -2.17 -0.13
C VAL A 121 -13.74 -2.49 1.10
N GLY A 122 -14.08 -1.90 2.24
CA GLY A 122 -13.29 -2.02 3.46
C GLY A 122 -12.26 -0.91 3.61
N ARG A 123 -11.30 -1.11 4.52
CA ARG A 123 -10.32 -0.09 4.93
C ARG A 123 -8.89 -0.64 4.91
N VAL A 124 -7.93 0.21 4.55
CA VAL A 124 -6.49 -0.09 4.58
C VAL A 124 -5.83 0.74 5.67
N LEU A 125 -5.08 0.10 6.54
CA LEU A 125 -4.32 0.72 7.64
C LEU A 125 -2.85 0.31 7.56
N PRO A 126 -1.91 1.20 7.88
CA PRO A 126 -0.52 0.81 8.05
C PRO A 126 -0.35 0.08 9.40
N MET A 127 0.58 -0.87 9.48
CA MET A 127 0.82 -1.59 10.74
C MET A 127 1.49 -0.70 11.81
N ALA A 128 2.11 0.39 11.38
CA ALA A 128 2.71 1.42 12.23
C ALA A 128 2.59 2.80 11.56
N LEU A 129 2.61 3.86 12.37
CA LEU A 129 2.57 5.24 11.87
C LEU A 129 3.97 5.78 11.52
N GLU A 130 5.01 5.04 11.87
CA GLU A 130 6.41 5.37 11.61
C GLU A 130 7.05 4.32 10.68
N PRO A 131 8.04 4.71 9.86
CA PRO A 131 8.75 3.76 9.01
C PRO A 131 9.52 2.73 9.83
N LEU A 132 9.48 1.46 9.41
CA LEU A 132 10.13 0.36 10.12
C LEU A 132 11.21 -0.30 9.28
N ASP A 133 12.24 -0.84 9.92
CA ASP A 133 13.25 -1.68 9.28
C ASP A 133 13.10 -3.13 9.74
N ILE A 134 13.15 -4.07 8.79
CA ILE A 134 13.17 -5.50 9.08
C ILE A 134 14.62 -5.97 9.03
N GLN A 135 15.01 -6.73 10.06
CA GLN A 135 16.30 -7.40 10.14
C GLN A 135 16.09 -8.91 10.32
N ALA A 136 17.00 -9.71 9.77
CA ALA A 136 17.02 -11.15 9.96
C ALA A 136 18.34 -11.59 10.60
N THR A 137 18.26 -12.48 11.58
CA THR A 137 19.41 -13.21 12.11
C THR A 137 19.44 -14.59 11.45
N PHE A 138 20.50 -14.89 10.71
CA PHE A 138 20.67 -16.21 10.11
C PHE A 138 21.17 -17.22 11.14
N SER A 139 20.91 -18.50 10.88
CA SER A 139 21.30 -19.61 11.77
C SER A 139 22.81 -19.76 11.97
N ASP A 140 23.61 -19.18 11.07
CA ASP A 140 25.08 -19.11 11.16
C ASP A 140 25.57 -17.92 12.01
N GLY A 141 24.66 -17.13 12.58
CA GLY A 141 24.97 -15.96 13.42
C GLY A 141 25.37 -14.72 12.64
N LEU A 142 25.37 -14.75 11.30
CA LEU A 142 25.51 -13.55 10.49
C LEU A 142 24.16 -12.82 10.49
N ALA A 143 24.14 -11.55 10.89
CA ALA A 143 22.96 -10.70 10.70
C ALA A 143 22.92 -10.22 9.24
N SER A 144 21.73 -10.20 8.62
CA SER A 144 21.53 -9.43 7.40
C SER A 144 21.55 -7.95 7.75
N ARG A 145 22.25 -7.13 6.96
CA ARG A 145 22.06 -5.67 6.97
C ARG A 145 20.69 -5.32 6.42
#